data_AF-A0A2S2QD92-F1
#
_entry.id   AF-A0A2S2QD92-F1
#
_cell.length_a   1.000
_cell.length_b   1.000
_cell.length_c   1.000
_cell.angle_alpha   90.00
_cell.angle_beta   90.00
_cell.angle_gamma   90.00
#
_symmetry.space_group_name_H-M   'P 1'
#
loop_
_entity.id
_entity.type
_entity.pdbx_description
1 polymer ?
#
loop_
_entity_poly.entity_id
_entity_poly.type
_entity_poly.pdbx_seq_one_letter_code
_entity_poly.pdbx_strand_id
1 'polypeptide(L)'
;ILLSLTESGSDIQFIWVPGHTGIAGNEFADKLAKSSASLRLPSSTKIPWSDFIPILRSSSSNLWLRHWRSLPPHFATWYRNISPTIPILPWFHNLNLYRKSITSLSHFRFSHSLFSSPYFQI
;
A
#
# COMPACT_ATOMS: atom_id res chain seq x y z
N ILE A 1 21.46 -15.07 -1.90
CA ILE A 1 22.63 -15.98 -1.81
C ILE A 1 23.31 -16.11 -3.16
N LEU A 2 22.73 -16.76 -4.17
CA LEU A 2 23.38 -16.82 -5.50
C LEU A 2 23.58 -15.43 -6.12
N LEU A 3 22.53 -14.61 -6.17
CA LEU A 3 22.61 -13.23 -6.70
C LEU A 3 23.69 -12.39 -5.98
N SER A 4 23.73 -12.43 -4.66
CA SER A 4 24.71 -11.70 -3.84
C SER A 4 26.15 -12.20 -4.02
N LEU A 5 26.35 -13.49 -4.33
CA LEU A 5 27.66 -14.08 -4.60
C LEU A 5 28.16 -13.70 -6.01
N THR A 6 27.24 -13.55 -6.96
CA THR A 6 27.55 -13.04 -8.31
C THR A 6 27.90 -11.55 -8.26
N GLU A 7 27.17 -10.75 -7.47
CA GLU A 7 27.45 -9.33 -7.26
C GLU A 7 28.79 -9.08 -6.55
N SER A 8 29.26 -10.02 -5.72
CA SER A 8 30.58 -9.93 -5.07
C SER A 8 31.75 -10.34 -5.98
N GLY A 9 31.50 -10.67 -7.25
CA GLY A 9 32.53 -11.08 -8.22
C GLY A 9 33.12 -12.47 -7.98
N SER A 10 32.43 -13.35 -7.24
CA SER A 10 32.89 -14.72 -7.01
C SER A 10 32.67 -15.58 -8.26
N ASP A 11 33.67 -16.39 -8.64
CA ASP A 11 33.49 -17.43 -9.67
C ASP A 11 32.72 -18.63 -9.08
N ILE A 12 31.62 -19.00 -9.73
CA ILE A 12 30.71 -20.04 -9.23
C ILE A 12 30.66 -21.17 -10.25
N GLN A 13 31.11 -22.35 -9.83
CA GLN A 13 31.08 -23.56 -10.65
C GLN A 13 30.08 -24.57 -10.08
N PHE A 14 29.24 -25.11 -10.95
CA PHE A 14 28.31 -26.18 -10.63
C PHE A 14 28.86 -27.51 -11.15
N ILE A 15 29.01 -28.48 -10.26
CA ILE A 15 29.50 -29.81 -10.60
C ILE A 15 28.44 -30.82 -10.20
N TRP A 16 28.17 -31.77 -11.10
CA TRP A 16 27.30 -32.89 -10.81
C TRP A 16 28.09 -34.03 -10.16
N VAL A 17 27.52 -34.60 -9.11
CA VAL A 17 28.09 -35.74 -8.39
C VAL A 17 27.02 -36.84 -8.34
N PRO A 18 27.35 -38.09 -8.72
CA PRO A 18 26.40 -39.18 -8.61
C PRO A 18 26.05 -39.48 -7.14
N GLY A 19 24.79 -39.80 -6.89
CA GLY A 19 24.32 -40.18 -5.56
C GLY A 19 24.91 -41.51 -5.08
N HIS A 20 25.01 -41.68 -3.76
CA HIS A 20 25.42 -42.94 -3.11
C HIS A 20 26.82 -43.44 -3.53
N THR A 21 27.74 -42.52 -3.74
CA THR A 21 29.11 -42.79 -4.21
C THR A 21 30.16 -42.87 -3.09
N GLY A 22 29.78 -42.78 -1.81
CA GLY A 22 30.76 -42.78 -0.71
C GLY A 22 31.41 -41.41 -0.44
N ILE A 23 31.07 -40.36 -1.20
CA ILE A 23 31.62 -39.01 -0.99
C ILE A 23 30.96 -38.41 0.25
N ALA A 24 31.72 -38.35 1.36
CA ALA A 24 31.22 -37.96 2.67
C ALA A 24 30.39 -36.66 2.67
N GLY A 25 30.82 -35.62 1.94
CA GLY A 25 30.08 -34.36 1.84
C GLY A 25 28.74 -34.49 1.11
N ASN A 26 28.68 -35.29 0.04
CA ASN A 26 27.46 -35.55 -0.71
C ASN A 26 26.48 -36.40 0.11
N GLU A 27 26.99 -37.41 0.82
CA GLU A 27 26.16 -38.27 1.68
C GLU A 27 25.60 -37.52 2.89
N PHE A 28 26.40 -36.63 3.48
CA PHE A 28 25.94 -35.76 4.56
C PHE A 28 24.83 -34.82 4.07
N ALA A 29 25.01 -34.20 2.90
CA ALA A 29 23.98 -33.37 2.28
C ALA A 29 22.69 -34.16 1.98
N ASP A 30 22.79 -35.36 1.41
CA ASP A 30 21.64 -36.24 1.13
C ASP A 30 20.91 -36.65 2.41
N LYS A 31 21.65 -36.97 3.48
CA LYS A 31 21.07 -37.28 4.80
C LYS A 31 20.31 -36.08 5.38
N LEU A 32 20.87 -34.88 5.29
CA LEU A 32 20.21 -33.66 5.74
C LEU A 32 18.95 -33.36 4.92
N ALA A 33 19.01 -33.51 3.60
CA ALA A 33 17.86 -33.33 2.71
C ALA A 33 16.73 -34.31 3.06
N LYS A 34 17.05 -35.60 3.25
CA LYS A 34 16.08 -36.64 3.68
C LYS A 34 15.46 -36.33 5.03
N SER A 35 16.27 -35.90 6.01
CA SER A 35 15.74 -35.54 7.34
C SER A 35 14.77 -34.35 7.27
N SER A 36 15.08 -33.37 6.42
CA SER A 36 14.27 -32.16 6.24
C SER A 36 13.05 -32.37 5.35
N ALA A 37 13.04 -33.39 4.48
CA ALA A 37 11.89 -33.72 3.64
C ALA A 37 10.64 -34.10 4.45
N SER A 38 10.83 -34.63 5.67
CA SER A 38 9.74 -34.93 6.61
C SER A 38 9.21 -33.70 7.34
N LEU A 39 9.95 -32.58 7.31
CA LEU A 39 9.56 -31.35 7.96
C LEU A 39 8.47 -30.68 7.12
N ARG A 40 7.24 -30.70 7.63
CA ARG A 40 6.17 -29.87 7.09
C ARG A 40 6.50 -28.42 7.36
N LEU A 41 7.18 -27.77 6.41
CA LEU A 41 7.23 -26.31 6.39
C LEU A 41 5.78 -25.81 6.36
N PRO A 42 5.45 -24.73 7.09
CA PRO A 42 4.24 -24.00 6.80
C PRO A 42 4.23 -23.75 5.29
N SER A 43 3.13 -24.10 4.63
CA SER A 43 2.84 -23.66 3.27
C SER A 43 3.43 -22.26 3.08
N SER A 44 4.18 -22.02 2.00
CA SER A 44 4.62 -20.67 1.64
C SER A 44 3.35 -19.85 1.40
N THR A 45 2.77 -19.38 2.49
CA THR A 45 1.45 -18.80 2.52
C THR A 45 1.70 -17.46 1.91
N LYS A 46 1.34 -17.35 0.64
CA LYS A 46 1.51 -16.10 -0.11
C LYS A 46 0.76 -15.06 0.69
N ILE A 47 1.47 -14.04 1.14
CA ILE A 47 0.86 -12.89 1.78
C ILE A 47 -0.16 -12.34 0.78
N PRO A 48 -1.46 -12.32 1.11
CA PRO A 48 -2.47 -11.79 0.21
C PRO A 48 -2.12 -10.34 -0.14
N TRP A 49 -2.28 -9.98 -1.41
CA TRP A 49 -2.03 -8.60 -1.85
C TRP A 49 -2.93 -7.58 -1.10
N SER A 50 -4.08 -8.04 -0.60
CA SER A 50 -5.02 -7.26 0.22
C SER A 50 -4.39 -6.69 1.48
N ASP A 51 -3.36 -7.36 2.02
CA ASP A 51 -2.69 -6.93 3.25
C ASP A 51 -1.93 -5.60 3.04
N PHE A 52 -1.57 -5.29 1.79
CA PHE A 52 -0.93 -4.03 1.43
C PHE A 52 -1.93 -2.88 1.23
N ILE A 53 -3.23 -3.17 1.08
CA ILE A 53 -4.24 -2.14 0.78
C ILE A 53 -4.40 -1.10 1.89
N PRO A 54 -4.46 -1.48 3.19
CA PRO A 54 -4.47 -0.50 4.28
C PRO A 54 -3.24 0.41 4.27
N ILE A 55 -2.06 -0.16 3.98
CA ILE A 55 -0.79 0.58 3.93
C ILE A 55 -0.84 1.62 2.81
N LEU A 56 -1.24 1.22 1.60
CA LEU A 56 -1.37 2.12 0.46
C LEU A 56 -2.39 3.24 0.73
N ARG A 57 -3.56 2.89 1.30
CA ARG A 57 -4.59 3.87 1.66
C ARG A 57 -4.09 4.89 2.69
N SER A 58 -3.39 4.43 3.72
CA SER A 58 -2.81 5.31 4.74
C SER A 58 -1.75 6.23 4.14
N SER A 59 -0.86 5.70 3.32
CA SER A 59 0.20 6.48 2.66
C SER A 59 -0.36 7.56 1.75
N SER A 60 -1.33 7.22 0.89
CA SER A 60 -2.00 8.19 0.02
C SER A 60 -2.73 9.27 0.81
N SER A 61 -3.44 8.87 1.88
CA SER A 61 -4.16 9.81 2.75
C SER A 61 -3.20 10.78 3.45
N ASN A 62 -2.07 10.28 3.95
CA ASN A 62 -1.05 11.09 4.60
C ASN A 62 -0.38 12.06 3.62
N LEU A 63 -0.07 11.60 2.41
CA LEU A 63 0.54 12.45 1.38
C LEU A 63 -0.41 13.59 1.00
N TRP A 64 -1.69 13.28 0.81
CA TRP A 64 -2.71 14.26 0.49
C TRP A 64 -2.94 15.25 1.65
N LEU A 65 -2.98 14.77 2.90
CA LEU A 65 -3.09 15.63 4.08
C LEU A 65 -1.89 16.58 4.22
N ARG A 66 -0.68 16.09 3.96
CA ARG A 66 0.53 16.91 3.96
C ARG A 66 0.45 17.98 2.87
N HIS A 67 0.03 17.61 1.66
CA HIS A 67 -0.15 18.56 0.58
C HIS A 67 -1.18 19.64 0.93
N TRP A 68 -2.35 19.24 1.44
CA TRP A 68 -3.40 20.16 1.87
C TRP A 68 -2.97 21.16 2.94
N ARG A 69 -2.12 20.72 3.88
CA ARG A 69 -1.53 21.57 4.92
C ARG A 69 -0.46 22.52 4.38
N SER A 70 0.23 22.15 3.30
CA SER A 70 1.23 23.02 2.65
C SER A 70 0.62 24.11 1.76
N LEU A 71 -0.67 24.01 1.41
CA LEU A 71 -1.33 25.03 0.62
C LEU A 71 -1.53 26.33 1.44
N PRO A 72 -1.57 27.49 0.79
CA PRO A 72 -1.75 28.76 1.47
C PRO A 72 -3.03 28.80 2.33
N PRO A 73 -3.03 29.49 3.49
CA PRO A 73 -4.20 29.55 4.39
C PRO A 73 -5.48 30.09 3.74
N HIS A 74 -5.33 30.99 2.76
CA HIS A 74 -6.43 31.59 2.00
C HIS A 74 -6.95 30.69 0.86
N PHE A 75 -6.27 29.58 0.56
CA PHE A 75 -6.73 28.64 -0.46
C PHE A 75 -7.93 27.84 0.06
N ALA A 76 -9.05 27.89 -0.66
CA ALA A 76 -10.29 27.18 -0.33
C ALA A 76 -10.81 27.50 1.09
N THR A 77 -10.71 28.77 1.50
CA THR A 77 -11.11 29.27 2.84
C THR A 77 -12.52 28.83 3.24
N TRP A 78 -13.49 28.94 2.33
CA TRP A 78 -14.87 28.47 2.56
C TRP A 78 -14.92 26.99 2.95
N TYR A 79 -14.26 26.14 2.15
CA TYR A 79 -14.26 24.71 2.41
C TYR A 79 -13.48 24.36 3.68
N ARG A 80 -12.38 25.05 3.98
CA ARG A 80 -11.61 24.87 5.23
C ARG A 80 -12.44 25.19 6.48
N ASN A 81 -13.31 26.20 6.42
CA ASN A 81 -14.22 26.53 7.52
C ASN A 81 -15.25 25.41 7.76
N ILE A 82 -15.69 24.73 6.70
CA ILE A 82 -16.64 23.61 6.79
C ILE A 82 -15.93 22.29 7.17
N SER A 83 -14.72 22.07 6.66
CA SER A 83 -13.94 20.85 6.81
C SER A 83 -12.45 21.19 6.98
N PRO A 84 -11.98 21.44 8.21
CA PRO A 84 -10.60 21.87 8.46
C PRO A 84 -9.57 20.78 8.12
N THR A 85 -9.98 19.51 8.23
CA THR A 85 -9.20 18.33 7.84
C THR A 85 -9.80 17.65 6.63
N ILE A 86 -8.99 16.84 5.94
CA ILE A 86 -9.49 15.96 4.89
C ILE A 86 -10.12 14.73 5.54
N PRO A 87 -11.43 14.49 5.37
CA PRO A 87 -12.06 13.32 5.93
C PRO A 87 -11.66 12.08 5.12
N ILE A 88 -11.46 10.96 5.83
CA ILE A 88 -11.13 9.65 5.22
C ILE A 88 -12.34 9.09 4.46
N LEU A 89 -13.54 9.46 4.91
CA LEU A 89 -14.80 9.04 4.34
C LEU A 89 -15.52 10.25 3.71
N PRO A 90 -16.42 10.04 2.74
CA PRO A 90 -17.22 11.12 2.20
C PRO A 90 -18.00 11.86 3.31
N TRP A 91 -18.24 13.16 3.14
CA TRP A 91 -18.96 13.97 4.15
C TRP A 91 -20.39 13.47 4.43
N PHE A 92 -20.96 12.70 3.50
CA PHE A 92 -22.29 12.08 3.62
C PHE A 92 -22.24 10.61 4.08
N HIS A 93 -21.09 10.14 4.57
CA HIS A 93 -20.97 8.80 5.12
C HIS A 93 -21.99 8.61 6.26
N ASN A 94 -22.72 7.49 6.24
CA ASN A 94 -23.83 7.18 7.15
C ASN A 94 -25.02 8.16 7.12
N LEU A 95 -25.14 9.01 6.11
CA LEU A 95 -26.35 9.81 5.88
C LEU A 95 -27.28 9.10 4.90
N ASN A 96 -28.54 8.91 5.29
CA ASN A 96 -29.57 8.38 4.40
C ASN A 96 -30.15 9.51 3.54
N LEU A 97 -29.38 9.95 2.54
CA LEU A 97 -29.74 11.02 1.61
C LEU A 97 -29.85 10.49 0.18
N TYR A 98 -30.83 10.98 -0.56
CA TYR A 98 -30.91 10.72 -2.00
C TYR A 98 -29.69 11.30 -2.72
N ARG A 99 -29.24 10.62 -3.80
CA ARG A 99 -28.11 11.05 -4.63
C ARG A 99 -28.22 12.51 -5.07
N LYS A 100 -29.42 12.96 -5.47
CA LYS A 100 -29.67 14.34 -5.90
C LYS A 100 -29.37 15.35 -4.78
N SER A 101 -29.72 15.02 -3.54
CA SER A 101 -29.43 15.85 -2.36
C SER A 101 -27.93 15.89 -2.07
N ILE A 102 -27.24 14.75 -2.15
CA ILE A 102 -25.78 14.68 -1.98
C ILE A 102 -25.06 15.54 -3.03
N THR A 103 -25.46 15.45 -4.30
CA THR A 103 -24.88 16.27 -5.37
C THR A 103 -25.13 17.76 -5.12
N SER A 104 -26.36 18.14 -4.80
CA SER A 104 -26.73 19.54 -4.56
C SER A 104 -25.98 20.15 -3.37
N LEU A 105 -25.91 19.41 -2.26
CA LEU A 105 -25.16 19.81 -1.07
C LEU A 105 -23.65 19.83 -1.32
N SER A 106 -23.11 18.91 -2.13
CA SER A 106 -21.70 18.94 -2.50
C SER A 106 -21.37 20.19 -3.33
N HIS A 107 -22.21 20.57 -4.31
CA HIS A 107 -22.04 21.82 -5.04
C HIS A 107 -22.06 23.04 -4.12
N PHE A 108 -22.95 23.05 -3.12
CA PHE A 108 -22.98 24.13 -2.12
C PHE A 108 -21.71 24.15 -1.24
N ARG A 109 -21.26 22.99 -0.76
CA ARG A 109 -20.05 22.86 0.07
C ARG A 109 -18.78 23.29 -0.64
N PHE A 110 -18.70 23.08 -1.96
CA PHE A 110 -17.56 23.50 -2.79
C PHE A 110 -17.81 24.82 -3.51
N SER A 111 -18.86 25.58 -3.14
CA SER A 111 -19.21 26.89 -3.73
C SER A 111 -19.35 26.88 -5.27
N HIS A 112 -19.78 25.76 -5.87
CA HIS A 112 -20.06 25.62 -7.30
C HIS A 112 -21.53 25.87 -7.67
N SER A 113 -22.34 26.35 -6.74
CA SER A 113 -23.71 26.80 -7.03
C SER A 113 -23.68 28.13 -7.80
N LEU A 114 -24.48 28.25 -8.86
CA LEU A 114 -24.66 29.43 -9.73
C LEU A 114 -25.07 30.73 -9.01
N PHE A 115 -25.22 30.70 -7.69
CA PHE A 115 -25.26 31.91 -6.86
C PHE A 115 -23.84 32.44 -6.67
N SER A 116 -23.21 32.87 -7.76
CA SER A 116 -22.07 33.78 -7.73
C SER A 116 -22.59 35.16 -7.31
N SER A 117 -22.98 35.27 -6.04
CA SER A 117 -23.08 36.57 -5.40
C SER A 117 -21.66 37.08 -5.14
N PRO A 118 -21.37 38.38 -5.36
CA PRO A 118 -20.03 38.94 -5.14
C PRO A 118 -19.55 38.83 -3.68
N TYR A 119 -20.38 38.35 -2.75
CA TYR A 119 -20.01 38.06 -1.36
C TYR A 119 -19.27 36.72 -1.15
N PHE A 120 -19.17 35.87 -2.19
CA PHE A 120 -18.50 34.56 -2.11
C PHE A 120 -17.31 34.44 -3.07
N GLN A 121 -16.61 35.54 -3.32
CA GLN A 121 -15.26 35.50 -3.87
C GLN A 121 -14.26 35.87 -2.77
N ILE A 122 -13.70 34.85 -2.11
CA ILE A 122 -12.46 34.92 -1.32
C ILE A 122 -11.66 33.65 -1.60
#